data_AF-C5S0Z0-F1
#
_entry.id   AF-C5S0Z0-F1
#
_cell.length_a   1.000
_cell.length_b   1.000
_cell.length_c   1.000
_cell.angle_alpha   90.00
_cell.angle_beta   90.00
_cell.angle_gamma   90.00
#
_symmetry.space_group_name_H-M   'P 1'
#
loop_
_entity.id
_entity.type
_entity.pdbx_description
1 polymer ?
#
loop_
_entity_poly.entity_id
_entity_poly.type
_entity_poly.pdbx_seq_one_letter_code
_entity_poly.pdbx_strand_id
1 'polypeptide(L)' 'MEVRLLKCPACGADMKDWSDFSEKSEIDKIKPFECTGFRCGKRWAEDELDKKGE' A
#
# COMPACT_ATOMS: atom_id res chain seq x y z
N MET A 1 14.24 12.70 1.15
CA MET A 1 13.43 11.54 1.55
C MET A 1 12.60 11.15 0.35
N GLU A 2 13.04 10.15 -0.40
CA GLU A 2 12.29 9.66 -1.56
C GLU A 2 11.22 8.70 -1.02
N VAL A 3 10.00 9.21 -0.83
CA VAL A 3 8.86 8.36 -0.50
C VAL A 3 8.64 7.49 -1.73
N ARG A 4 8.91 6.19 -1.64
CA ARG A 4 8.54 5.23 -2.68
C ARG A 4 7.02 5.18 -2.73
N LEU A 5 6.43 6.06 -3.53
CA LEU A 5 5.01 6.10 -3.79
C LEU A 5 4.68 4.89 -4.66
N LEU A 6 4.43 3.76 -4.00
CA LEU A 6 3.91 2.57 -4.66
C LEU A 6 2.56 2.96 -5.28
N LYS A 7 2.44 2.78 -6.59
CA LYS A 7 1.20 3.06 -7.31
C LYS A 7 0.29 1.85 -7.25
N CYS A 8 -0.99 2.10 -7.05
CA CYS A 8 -2.00 1.07 -7.01
C CYS A 8 -2.09 0.37 -8.37
N PRO A 9 -1.90 -0.96 -8.46
CA PRO A 9 -2.00 -1.67 -9.73
C PRO A 9 -3.42 -1.71 -10.29
N ALA A 10 -4.45 -1.45 -9.47
CA ALA A 10 -5.84 -1.47 -9.89
C ALA A 10 -6.34 -0.14 -10.46
N CYS A 11 -5.79 0.99 -10.01
CA CYS A 11 -6.27 2.32 -10.43
C CYS A 11 -5.18 3.34 -10.74
N GLY A 12 -3.90 3.01 -10.54
CA GLY A 12 -2.76 3.88 -10.81
C GLY A 12 -2.54 5.01 -9.80
N ALA A 13 -3.42 5.14 -8.79
CA ALA A 13 -3.32 6.16 -7.75
C ALA A 13 -2.21 5.85 -6.74
N ASP A 14 -1.72 6.88 -6.04
CA ASP A 14 -0.70 6.72 -5.02
C ASP A 14 -1.21 5.89 -3.83
N MET A 15 -0.34 5.06 -3.27
CA MET A 15 -0.62 4.30 -2.07
C MET A 15 0.09 4.91 -0.87
N LYS A 16 -0.59 4.85 0.27
CA LYS A 16 -0.07 5.25 1.56
C LYS A 16 0.54 4.03 2.23
N ASP A 17 1.78 4.18 2.66
CA ASP A 17 2.44 3.20 3.51
C ASP A 17 2.05 3.44 4.98
N TRP A 18 1.49 2.41 5.59
CA TRP A 18 1.14 2.38 7.00
C TRP A 18 2.13 1.51 7.82
N SER A 19 3.17 0.95 7.19
CA SER A 19 4.14 0.07 7.85
C SER A 19 4.91 0.80 8.96
N ASP A 20 5.14 2.11 8.76
CA ASP A 20 5.77 2.97 9.78
C ASP A 20 4.82 3.36 10.93
N PHE A 21 3.49 3.25 10.73
CA PHE A 21 2.48 3.60 11.72
C PHE A 21 2.20 2.42 12.68
N SER A 22 3.14 2.19 13.60
CA SER A 22 3.15 1.07 14.57
C SER A 22 1.90 0.95 15.46
N GLU A 23 1.15 2.04 15.68
CA GLU A 23 0.00 2.08 16.60
C GLU A 23 -1.35 1.66 16.00
N LYS A 24 -1.45 1.39 14.68
CA LYS A 24 -2.76 1.41 14.00
C LYS A 24 -3.49 0.07 13.89
N SER A 25 -2.83 -1.06 13.69
CA SER A 25 -3.46 -2.40 13.72
C SER A 25 -2.51 -3.52 13.29
N GLU A 26 -2.84 -4.76 13.65
CA GLU A 26 -2.20 -5.96 13.11
C GLU A 26 -2.31 -6.03 11.58
N ILE A 27 -3.40 -5.49 11.03
CA ILE A 27 -3.65 -5.41 9.59
C ILE A 27 -2.62 -4.51 8.91
N ASP A 28 -2.20 -3.41 9.53
CA ASP A 28 -1.17 -2.52 8.95
C ASP A 28 0.20 -3.22 8.89
N LYS A 29 0.48 -4.17 9.79
CA LYS A 29 1.69 -5.02 9.73
C LYS A 29 1.65 -6.05 8.60
N ILE A 30 0.45 -6.50 8.22
CA ILE A 30 0.27 -7.53 7.18
C ILE A 30 0.10 -6.87 5.81
N LYS A 31 -0.68 -5.80 5.73
CA LYS A 31 -1.03 -5.05 4.52
C LYS A 31 -0.85 -3.55 4.72
N PRO A 32 0.40 -3.07 4.81
CA PRO A 32 0.68 -1.65 5.06
C PRO A 32 0.30 -0.74 3.90
N PHE A 33 0.15 -1.25 2.68
CA PHE A 33 -0.06 -0.40 1.51
C PHE A 33 -1.53 -0.19 1.25
N GLU A 34 -2.06 0.99 1.57
CA GLU A 34 -3.45 1.36 1.31
C GLU A 34 -3.55 2.29 0.11
N CYS A 35 -4.39 1.95 -0.87
CA CYS A 35 -4.63 2.86 -1.98
C CYS A 35 -5.48 4.05 -1.56
N THR A 36 -4.91 5.25 -1.78
CA THR A 36 -5.59 6.54 -1.55
C THR A 36 -6.59 6.91 -2.65
N GLY A 37 -6.70 6.06 -3.68
CA GLY A 37 -7.65 6.21 -4.76
C GLY A 37 -9.08 6.18 -4.24
N PHE A 38 -9.83 7.23 -4.56
CA PHE A 38 -11.19 7.49 -4.05
C PHE A 38 -12.18 6.34 -4.25
N ARG A 39 -11.98 5.50 -5.28
CA ARG A 39 -12.83 4.32 -5.56
C ARG A 39 -12.17 2.97 -5.26
N CYS A 40 -10.91 2.96 -4.84
CA CYS A 40 -10.18 1.71 -4.65
C CYS A 40 -10.22 1.27 -3.18
N GLY A 41 -9.66 2.08 -2.27
CA GLY A 41 -9.60 1.79 -0.82
C GLY A 41 -9.02 0.41 -0.47
N LYS A 42 -8.39 -0.27 -1.42
CA LYS A 42 -7.83 -1.60 -1.25
C LYS A 42 -6.49 -1.53 -0.53
N ARG A 43 -6.14 -2.62 0.13
CA ARG A 43 -4.88 -2.78 0.84
C ARG A 43 -4.09 -3.97 0.30
N TRP A 44 -2.78 -3.81 0.24
CA TRP A 44 -1.84 -4.83 -0.22
C TRP A 44 -0.73 -5.05 0.81
N ALA A 45 -0.24 -6.29 0.84
CA ALA A 45 1.02 -6.63 1.50
C ALA A 45 2.19 -6.35 0.56
N GLU A 46 3.38 -6.21 1.13
CA GLU A 46 4.63 -6.07 0.36
C GLU A 46 4.80 -7.24 -0.63
N ASP A 47 4.51 -8.46 -0.19
CA ASP A 47 4.56 -9.69 -1.02
C ASP A 47 3.58 -9.67 -2.21
N GLU A 48 2.43 -9.00 -2.07
CA GLU A 48 1.44 -8.91 -3.16
C GLU A 48 1.82 -7.87 -4.22
N LEU A 49 2.59 -6.85 -3.84
CA LEU A 49 3.06 -5.80 -4.76
C LEU A 49 4.32 -6.22 -5.51
N ASP A 50 5.21 -6.96 -4.85
CA ASP A 50 6.43 -7.53 -5.46
C ASP A 50 6.10 -8.45 -6.64
N LYS A 51 5.06 -9.29 -6.52
CA LYS A 51 4.62 -10.24 -7.56
C LYS A 51 3.97 -9.62 -8.80
N LYS A 52 3.80 -8.29 -8.86
CA LYS A 52 3.16 -7.58 -9.99
C LYS A 52 4.15 -6.76 -10.83
N GLY A 53 5.44 -6.86 -10.56
CA GLY A 53 6.52 -6.10 -11.22
C GLY A 53 7.22 -6.78 -12.39
N GLU A 54 6.62 -7.78 -13.06
CA GLU A 54 7.14 -8.40 -14.30
C GLU A 54 6.26 -8.06 -15.52
#